data_AF-A0A5B0LSS8-F1
#
_entry.id   AF-A0A5B0LSS8-F1
#
_cell.length_a   1.000
_cell.length_b   1.000
_cell.length_c   1.000
_cell.angle_alpha   90.00
_cell.angle_beta   90.00
_cell.angle_gamma   90.00
#
_symmetry.space_group_name_H-M   'P 1'
#
loop_
_entity.id
_entity.type
_entity.pdbx_description
1 polymer ?
#
loop_
_entity_poly.entity_id
_entity_poly.type
_entity_poly.pdbx_seq_one_letter_code
_entity_poly.pdbx_strand_id
1 'polypeptide(L)'
;MDSEWYRMRLPVLYRPRISKAPLAVFMLPLVACAAKTPTIFECSTNPYCVIKNISVSPMRYTFSPATPLGSGLWSCHIEISPPRSANACCEHPTGYDGHRSLTINSGQFFDKYKCTEVPGQY
;
A
#
# COMPACT_ATOMS: atom_id res chain seq x y z
N MET A 1 52.83 -35.66 52.88
CA MET A 1 54.23 -35.66 52.44
C MET A 1 54.23 -35.44 50.95
N ASP A 2 53.93 -34.22 50.49
CA ASP A 2 54.71 -32.97 50.55
C ASP A 2 55.40 -32.71 49.21
N SER A 3 55.60 -31.42 48.91
CA SER A 3 56.50 -30.86 47.89
C SER A 3 55.86 -30.39 46.58
N GLU A 4 55.00 -29.38 46.70
CA GLU A 4 55.38 -27.99 46.37
C GLU A 4 56.58 -27.76 45.41
N TRP A 5 56.25 -27.24 44.22
CA TRP A 5 56.81 -26.04 43.59
C TRP A 5 57.97 -26.02 42.54
N TYR A 6 57.72 -25.12 41.57
CA TYR A 6 58.57 -24.07 40.97
C TYR A 6 59.26 -24.25 39.60
N ARG A 7 58.73 -23.42 38.68
CA ARG A 7 59.39 -22.36 37.88
C ARG A 7 60.17 -22.70 36.60
N MET A 8 59.59 -22.11 35.55
CA MET A 8 60.15 -21.14 34.60
C MET A 8 61.27 -21.60 33.66
N ARG A 9 60.97 -21.47 32.35
CA ARG A 9 61.80 -20.80 31.33
C ARG A 9 60.92 -20.37 30.15
N LEU A 10 60.77 -19.05 29.96
CA LEU A 10 60.49 -18.40 28.67
C LEU A 10 61.78 -18.44 27.83
N PRO A 11 61.76 -18.50 26.49
CA PRO A 11 61.39 -17.37 25.61
C PRO A 11 60.61 -17.84 24.36
N VAL A 12 60.04 -17.07 23.44
CA VAL A 12 60.58 -16.00 22.58
C VAL A 12 59.35 -15.34 21.92
N LEU A 13 59.45 -14.02 21.72
CA LEU A 13 58.58 -13.16 20.92
C LEU A 13 58.03 -13.83 19.64
N TYR A 14 56.71 -13.75 19.44
CA TYR A 14 56.11 -13.66 18.10
C TYR A 14 55.14 -12.47 18.08
N ARG A 15 55.52 -11.38 17.40
CA ARG A 15 54.67 -10.20 17.20
C ARG A 15 53.58 -10.53 16.17
N PRO A 16 52.28 -10.49 16.51
CA PRO A 16 51.24 -10.54 15.49
C PRO A 16 51.14 -9.17 14.81
N ARG A 17 51.35 -9.15 13.50
CA ARG A 17 51.14 -7.99 12.63
C ARG A 17 49.63 -7.71 12.58
N ILE A 18 49.18 -6.66 13.26
CA ILE A 18 47.78 -6.20 13.21
C ILE A 18 47.55 -5.62 11.81
N SER A 19 47.04 -6.45 10.89
CA SER A 19 46.51 -6.00 9.61
C SER A 19 45.15 -5.35 9.88
N LYS A 20 45.11 -4.02 9.84
CA LYS A 20 43.87 -3.24 9.87
C LYS A 20 43.22 -3.34 8.49
N ALA A 21 42.39 -4.36 8.27
CA ALA A 21 41.47 -4.37 7.14
C ALA A 21 40.24 -3.52 7.50
N PRO A 22 39.84 -2.52 6.70
CA PRO A 22 38.59 -1.83 6.94
C PRO A 22 37.43 -2.76 6.57
N LEU A 23 36.61 -3.13 7.56
CA LEU A 23 35.31 -3.75 7.33
C LEU A 23 34.40 -2.72 6.66
N ALA A 24 34.33 -2.75 5.34
CA ALA A 24 33.31 -2.03 4.59
C ALA A 24 31.98 -2.78 4.76
N VAL A 25 31.20 -2.39 5.77
CA VAL A 25 29.80 -2.81 5.88
C VAL A 25 29.04 -2.04 4.80
N PHE A 26 28.80 -2.69 3.66
CA PHE A 26 27.83 -2.20 2.68
C PHE A 26 26.45 -2.28 3.33
N MET A 27 26.04 -1.18 3.95
CA MET A 27 24.65 -0.94 4.32
C MET A 27 23.88 -0.73 3.01
N LEU A 28 23.38 -1.80 2.40
CA LEU A 28 22.38 -1.66 1.35
C LEU A 28 21.17 -0.96 1.98
N PRO A 29 20.77 0.24 1.52
CA PRO A 29 19.49 0.78 1.92
C PRO A 29 18.43 -0.17 1.35
N LEU A 30 17.85 -0.99 2.22
CA LEU A 30 16.58 -1.65 1.94
C LEU A 30 15.56 -0.53 1.79
N VAL A 31 15.40 -0.02 0.58
CA VAL A 31 14.23 0.77 0.22
C VAL A 31 13.06 -0.18 0.36
N ALA A 32 12.41 -0.15 1.52
CA ALA A 32 11.12 -0.78 1.69
C ALA A 32 10.19 -0.09 0.69
N CYS A 33 10.00 -0.72 -0.47
CA CYS A 33 8.83 -0.43 -1.28
C CYS A 33 7.65 -0.73 -0.36
N ALA A 34 7.04 0.32 0.20
CA ALA A 34 5.75 0.21 0.85
C ALA A 34 4.81 -0.31 -0.24
N ALA A 35 4.59 -1.62 -0.24
CA ALA A 35 3.66 -2.24 -1.16
C ALA A 35 2.31 -1.57 -0.90
N LYS A 36 1.86 -0.79 -1.88
CA LYS A 36 0.61 -0.04 -1.78
C LYS A 36 -0.51 -1.05 -1.65
N THR A 37 -1.03 -1.24 -0.44
CA THR A 37 -2.14 -2.16 -0.22
C THR A 37 -3.37 -1.62 -0.94
N PRO A 38 -4.01 -2.43 -1.81
CA PRO A 38 -5.25 -2.02 -2.45
C PRO A 38 -6.32 -1.86 -1.36
N THR A 39 -7.11 -0.81 -1.45
CA THR A 39 -8.23 -0.59 -0.52
C THR A 39 -9.33 -1.57 -0.82
N ILE A 40 -9.75 -2.33 0.20
CA ILE A 40 -10.79 -3.35 0.08
C ILE A 40 -12.12 -2.76 0.57
N PHE A 41 -13.22 -3.00 -0.12
CA PHE A 41 -14.55 -2.55 0.29
C PHE A 41 -15.62 -3.57 -0.05
N GLU A 42 -16.72 -3.56 0.71
CA GLU A 42 -17.86 -4.43 0.46
C GLU A 42 -18.88 -3.76 -0.44
N CYS A 43 -19.39 -4.49 -1.43
CA CYS A 43 -20.42 -4.00 -2.33
C CYS A 43 -21.27 -5.13 -2.89
N SER A 44 -22.60 -5.04 -2.73
CA SER A 44 -23.57 -6.06 -3.17
C SER A 44 -24.17 -5.82 -4.55
N THR A 45 -24.03 -4.62 -5.11
CA THR A 45 -24.71 -4.21 -6.36
C THR A 45 -23.72 -3.89 -7.48
N ASN A 46 -23.38 -2.61 -7.68
CA ASN A 46 -22.50 -2.12 -8.74
C ASN A 46 -21.30 -1.39 -8.12
N PRO A 47 -20.14 -2.07 -8.01
CA PRO A 47 -18.94 -1.54 -7.38
C PRO A 47 -18.11 -0.71 -8.34
N TYR A 48 -17.66 0.46 -7.88
CA TYR A 48 -16.80 1.33 -8.66
C TYR A 48 -15.77 2.04 -7.79
N CYS A 49 -14.63 2.36 -8.39
CA CYS A 49 -13.69 3.31 -7.85
C CYS A 49 -13.97 4.67 -8.46
N VAL A 50 -14.04 5.73 -7.67
CA VAL A 50 -14.35 7.07 -8.19
C VAL A 50 -13.31 8.11 -7.79
N ILE A 51 -12.93 8.92 -8.77
CA ILE A 51 -12.14 10.14 -8.57
C ILE A 51 -13.10 11.33 -8.57
N LYS A 52 -12.93 12.17 -7.57
CA LYS A 52 -13.81 13.26 -7.18
C LYS A 52 -13.17 14.59 -7.52
N ASN A 53 -13.77 15.32 -8.46
CA ASN A 53 -13.40 16.71 -8.75
C ASN A 53 -14.30 17.64 -7.93
N ILE A 54 -13.84 17.94 -6.71
CA ILE A 54 -14.50 18.83 -5.75
C ILE A 54 -14.36 20.32 -6.09
N SER A 55 -13.51 20.68 -7.05
CA SER A 55 -13.23 22.08 -7.41
C SER A 55 -14.28 22.67 -8.37
N VAL A 56 -15.26 21.89 -8.80
CA VAL A 56 -16.30 22.30 -9.75
C VAL A 56 -17.69 22.09 -9.15
N SER A 57 -18.66 22.90 -9.59
CA SER A 57 -20.08 22.77 -9.19
C SER A 57 -20.97 22.65 -10.42
N PRO A 58 -21.80 21.60 -10.55
CA PRO A 58 -21.87 20.44 -9.65
C PRO A 58 -20.58 19.62 -9.68
N MET A 59 -20.25 19.02 -8.53
CA MET A 59 -19.08 18.17 -8.36
C MET A 59 -19.08 17.02 -9.38
N ARG A 60 -17.91 16.61 -9.86
CA ARG A 60 -17.79 15.55 -10.88
C ARG A 60 -17.16 14.28 -10.32
N TYR A 61 -17.66 13.15 -10.79
CA TYR A 61 -17.25 11.80 -10.41
C TYR A 61 -16.79 11.07 -11.66
N THR A 62 -15.51 10.71 -11.70
CA THR A 62 -14.92 9.90 -12.78
C THR A 62 -14.79 8.46 -12.31
N PHE A 63 -15.39 7.55 -13.06
CA PHE A 63 -15.48 6.13 -12.74
C PHE A 63 -14.23 5.37 -13.21
N SER A 64 -13.85 4.38 -12.41
CA SER A 64 -12.76 3.45 -12.64
C SER A 64 -13.17 2.06 -12.15
N PRO A 65 -12.60 0.98 -12.71
CA PRO A 65 -13.07 -0.37 -12.43
C PRO A 65 -12.64 -0.78 -11.02
N ALA A 66 -13.54 -1.47 -10.33
CA ALA A 66 -13.22 -2.19 -9.11
C ALA A 66 -12.93 -3.66 -9.45
N THR A 67 -11.92 -4.24 -8.80
CA THR A 67 -11.50 -5.61 -9.04
C THR A 67 -12.12 -6.54 -7.99
N PRO A 68 -12.83 -7.60 -8.39
CA PRO A 68 -13.44 -8.53 -7.45
C PRO A 68 -12.36 -9.32 -6.70
N LEU A 69 -12.50 -9.42 -5.38
CA LEU A 69 -11.66 -10.27 -4.52
C LEU A 69 -12.38 -11.54 -4.06
N GLY A 70 -13.70 -11.62 -4.27
CA GLY A 70 -14.55 -12.73 -3.81
C GLY A 70 -15.47 -12.32 -2.66
N SER A 71 -16.55 -13.08 -2.44
CA SER A 71 -17.49 -12.86 -1.31
C SER A 71 -18.10 -11.44 -1.21
N GLY A 72 -18.32 -10.75 -2.34
CA GLY A 72 -18.83 -9.38 -2.35
C GLY A 72 -17.79 -8.32 -1.97
N LEU A 73 -16.52 -8.70 -1.85
CA LEU A 73 -15.39 -7.82 -1.65
C LEU A 73 -14.81 -7.36 -2.98
N TRP A 74 -14.46 -6.09 -3.01
CA TRP A 74 -13.92 -5.39 -4.16
C TRP A 74 -12.69 -4.60 -3.75
N SER A 75 -11.82 -4.35 -4.72
CA SER A 75 -10.63 -3.55 -4.51
C SER A 75 -10.46 -2.47 -5.55
N CYS A 76 -9.86 -1.37 -5.14
CA CYS A 76 -9.48 -0.29 -6.05
C CYS A 76 -7.97 -0.30 -6.29
N HIS A 77 -7.59 -0.31 -7.57
CA HIS A 77 -6.20 -0.12 -7.99
C HIS A 77 -5.78 1.35 -7.98
N ILE A 78 -6.74 2.27 -7.92
CA ILE A 78 -6.47 3.68 -7.70
C ILE A 78 -6.21 3.95 -6.22
N GLU A 79 -5.41 4.98 -5.94
CA GLU A 79 -5.26 5.45 -4.57
C GLU A 79 -6.56 6.09 -4.09
N ILE A 80 -7.14 5.53 -3.04
CA ILE A 80 -8.25 6.13 -2.34
C ILE A 80 -7.67 7.12 -1.32
N SER A 81 -7.77 8.40 -1.68
CA SER A 81 -7.31 9.54 -0.89
C SER A 81 -8.52 10.47 -0.72
N PRO A 82 -9.36 10.23 0.31
CA PRO A 82 -10.43 11.16 0.65
C PRO A 82 -9.84 12.56 0.93
N PRO A 83 -10.49 13.64 0.48
CA PRO A 83 -11.81 13.70 -0.13
C PRO A 83 -11.80 13.63 -1.67
N ARG A 84 -10.68 13.27 -2.31
CA ARG A 84 -10.50 13.34 -3.78
C ARG A 84 -10.73 12.02 -4.52
N SER A 85 -10.84 10.92 -3.80
CA SER A 85 -11.32 9.65 -4.34
C SER A 85 -12.08 8.89 -3.28
N ALA A 86 -12.91 7.95 -3.70
CA ALA A 86 -13.73 7.11 -2.85
C ALA A 86 -14.05 5.78 -3.54
N ASN A 87 -14.41 4.78 -2.74
CA ASN A 87 -15.11 3.61 -3.23
C ASN A 87 -16.59 3.95 -3.35
N ALA A 88 -17.28 3.41 -4.35
CA ALA A 88 -18.69 3.67 -4.58
C ALA A 88 -19.47 2.40 -4.86
N CYS A 89 -20.68 2.34 -4.30
CA CYS A 89 -21.68 1.32 -4.59
C CYS A 89 -22.92 1.98 -5.17
N CYS A 90 -23.32 1.61 -6.38
CA CYS A 90 -24.51 2.15 -7.04
C CYS A 90 -25.65 1.12 -7.08
N GLU A 91 -26.89 1.55 -6.83
CA GLU A 91 -28.05 0.66 -7.01
C GLU A 91 -28.30 0.37 -8.50
N HIS A 92 -28.06 1.35 -9.37
CA HIS A 92 -28.28 1.23 -10.80
C HIS A 92 -26.97 1.19 -11.60
N PRO A 93 -26.92 0.43 -12.71
CA PRO A 93 -25.75 0.40 -13.57
C PRO A 93 -25.51 1.77 -14.22
N THR A 94 -24.29 2.25 -14.16
CA THR A 94 -23.92 3.58 -14.70
C THR A 94 -23.68 3.58 -16.20
N GLY A 95 -23.56 2.39 -16.81
CA GLY A 95 -23.12 2.20 -18.18
C GLY A 95 -21.61 2.26 -18.36
N TYR A 96 -20.84 2.36 -17.26
CA TYR A 96 -19.39 2.23 -17.31
C TYR A 96 -18.98 0.78 -17.64
N ASP A 97 -18.21 0.60 -18.71
CA ASP A 97 -17.80 -0.70 -19.26
C ASP A 97 -16.33 -1.06 -18.96
N GLY A 98 -15.60 -0.20 -18.25
CA GLY A 98 -14.16 -0.40 -17.98
C GLY A 98 -13.23 0.05 -19.10
N HIS A 99 -13.74 0.34 -20.30
CA HIS A 99 -12.92 0.72 -21.45
C HIS A 99 -12.91 2.23 -21.71
N ARG A 100 -14.00 2.92 -21.39
CA ARG A 100 -14.13 4.36 -21.58
C ARG A 100 -14.30 5.08 -20.25
N SER A 101 -13.56 6.16 -20.05
CA SER A 101 -13.77 7.04 -18.90
C SER A 101 -15.20 7.56 -18.89
N LEU A 102 -15.95 7.27 -17.83
CA LEU A 102 -17.26 7.83 -17.57
C LEU A 102 -17.13 8.88 -16.48
N THR A 103 -17.50 10.12 -16.80
CA THR A 103 -17.54 11.21 -15.81
C THR A 103 -18.94 11.79 -15.74
N ILE A 104 -19.54 11.75 -14.57
CA ILE A 104 -20.88 12.27 -14.29
C ILE A 104 -20.83 13.37 -13.24
N ASN A 105 -21.92 14.12 -13.09
CA ASN A 105 -22.04 15.10 -12.02
C ASN A 105 -22.66 14.47 -10.75
N SER A 106 -22.63 15.21 -9.63
CA SER A 106 -23.15 14.76 -8.34
C SER A 106 -24.64 14.41 -8.36
N GLY A 107 -25.48 15.14 -9.09
CA GLY A 107 -26.91 14.80 -9.21
C GLY A 107 -27.13 13.47 -9.95
N GLN A 108 -26.36 13.21 -11.01
CA GLN A 108 -26.39 11.89 -11.65
C GLN A 108 -25.87 10.79 -10.73
N PHE A 109 -24.82 11.06 -9.95
CA PHE A 109 -24.24 10.11 -9.02
C PHE A 109 -25.24 9.72 -7.91
N PHE A 110 -25.79 10.68 -7.19
CA PHE A 110 -26.68 10.44 -6.06
C PHE A 110 -28.13 10.13 -6.47
N ASP A 111 -28.69 10.83 -7.47
CA ASP A 111 -30.12 10.73 -7.77
C ASP A 111 -30.43 9.72 -8.87
N LYS A 112 -29.66 9.75 -9.98
CA LYS A 112 -29.93 8.88 -11.14
C LYS A 112 -29.45 7.45 -10.91
N TYR A 113 -28.21 7.30 -10.45
CA TYR A 113 -27.60 5.98 -10.26
C TYR A 113 -27.64 5.47 -8.82
N LYS A 114 -28.07 6.33 -7.89
CA LYS A 114 -28.15 6.03 -6.46
C LYS A 114 -26.86 5.44 -5.93
N CYS A 115 -25.76 6.11 -6.23
CA CYS A 115 -24.44 5.75 -5.76
C CYS A 115 -24.20 6.30 -4.35
N THR A 116 -23.59 5.48 -3.51
CA THR A 116 -23.14 5.84 -2.15
C THR A 116 -21.64 5.65 -2.06
N GLU A 117 -20.94 6.62 -1.46
CA GLU A 117 -19.53 6.47 -1.14
C GLU A 117 -19.38 5.52 0.07
N VAL A 118 -18.56 4.48 -0.08
CA VAL A 118 -18.36 3.46 0.96
C VAL A 118 -16.93 3.51 1.52
N PRO A 119 -16.74 3.30 2.82
CA PRO A 119 -15.41 3.24 3.41
C PRO A 119 -14.66 2.02 2.90
N GLY A 120 -13.34 2.19 2.68
CA GLY A 120 -12.42 1.08 2.46
C GLY A 120 -11.78 0.60 3.76
N GLN A 121 -11.37 -0.65 3.78
CA GLN A 121 -10.39 -1.21 4.70
C GLN A 121 -8.99 -0.95 4.12
N TYR A 122 -8.08 -0.43 4.94
CA TYR A 122 -6.75 0.05 4.56
C TYR A 122 -5.64 -0.80 5.19
#